data_AF-A0A2N9HEX7-F1
#
_entry.id   AF-A0A2N9HEX7-F1
#
_cell.length_a   1.000
_cell.length_b   1.000
_cell.length_c   1.000
_cell.angle_alpha   90.00
_cell.angle_beta   90.00
_cell.angle_gamma   90.00
#
_symmetry.space_group_name_H-M   'P 1'
#
loop_
_entity.id
_entity.type
_entity.pdbx_description
1 polymer ?
#
loop_
_entity_poly.entity_id
_entity_poly.type
_entity_poly.pdbx_seq_one_letter_code
_entity_poly.pdbx_strand_id
1 'polypeptide(L)'
;MLVTGFGIQCFQQITGIDATVYYSPEIFQQAGVEGNSNLLAATVAVGVTKTVFILFAIFIIDKLGRKPLLYLSTIGMTICLFSLGLSLSLLGQGQVGIAMSIFSVCGNVAFFSVGIGPICWVVTTEIFPLRLRAQAAALGAVRNRVCSGLVAMSFLSVSCTISMAGVFFIFSAVSALAVLFIYTLVPETKGKSLEQIKDQHEGSEVEMGDVEHLVQKQ
;
A
#
# COMPACT_ATOMS: atom_id res chain seq x y z
N MET A 1 0.99 17.66 -9.52
CA MET A 1 0.16 17.41 -8.30
C MET A 1 -0.86 16.27 -8.42
N LEU A 2 -1.68 16.23 -9.48
CA LEU A 2 -2.71 15.20 -9.67
C LEU A 2 -2.14 13.78 -9.77
N VAL A 3 -1.02 13.61 -10.47
CA VAL A 3 -0.33 12.31 -10.64
C VAL A 3 0.17 11.75 -9.31
N THR A 4 0.63 12.60 -8.38
CA THR A 4 1.11 12.15 -7.06
C THR A 4 -0.05 11.74 -6.15
N GLY A 5 -1.08 12.58 -6.03
CA GLY A 5 -2.27 12.27 -5.20
C GLY A 5 -3.08 11.09 -5.78
N PHE A 6 -3.38 11.14 -7.07
CA PHE A 6 -3.85 9.99 -7.83
C PHE A 6 -2.70 9.07 -8.25
N GLY A 7 -1.59 8.96 -7.56
CA GLY A 7 -0.62 7.89 -7.81
C GLY A 7 -0.63 7.00 -6.59
N ILE A 8 -0.41 7.65 -5.45
CA ILE A 8 -0.34 7.04 -4.14
C ILE A 8 -1.61 6.24 -3.81
N GLN A 9 -2.81 6.73 -4.17
CA GLN A 9 -4.08 6.04 -3.95
C GLN A 9 -4.25 4.76 -4.80
N CYS A 10 -3.57 4.60 -5.95
CA CYS A 10 -3.58 3.34 -6.72
C CYS A 10 -2.58 2.44 -6.07
N PHE A 11 -1.35 2.92 -5.89
CA PHE A 11 -0.27 2.08 -5.39
C PHE A 11 -0.65 1.48 -4.03
N GLN A 12 -1.34 2.24 -3.18
CA GLN A 12 -1.97 1.72 -1.97
C GLN A 12 -2.82 0.46 -2.23
N GLN A 13 -3.66 0.44 -3.26
CA GLN A 13 -4.62 -0.64 -3.51
C GLN A 13 -4.08 -1.75 -4.42
N ILE A 14 -3.24 -1.41 -5.41
CA ILE A 14 -2.60 -2.38 -6.32
C ILE A 14 -1.57 -3.23 -5.57
N THR A 15 -1.03 -2.76 -4.43
CA THR A 15 -0.22 -3.62 -3.53
C THR A 15 -1.01 -4.79 -2.92
N GLY A 16 -2.33 -4.85 -3.13
CA GLY A 16 -3.15 -6.03 -2.81
C GLY A 16 -3.57 -6.14 -1.36
N ILE A 17 -3.51 -5.05 -0.58
CA ILE A 17 -3.88 -5.07 0.85
C ILE A 17 -5.33 -5.51 1.08
N ASP A 18 -6.28 -5.00 0.29
CA ASP A 18 -7.69 -5.34 0.45
C ASP A 18 -7.95 -6.81 0.08
N ALA A 19 -7.33 -7.30 -1.01
CA ALA A 19 -7.38 -8.72 -1.36
C ALA A 19 -6.77 -9.60 -0.27
N THR A 20 -5.64 -9.20 0.31
CA THR A 20 -4.99 -9.93 1.41
C THR A 20 -5.89 -10.03 2.64
N VAL A 21 -6.63 -8.96 2.96
CA VAL A 21 -7.54 -8.95 4.11
C VAL A 21 -8.82 -9.74 3.81
N TYR A 22 -9.44 -9.54 2.64
CA TYR A 22 -10.68 -10.22 2.25
C TYR A 22 -10.51 -11.72 2.10
N TYR A 23 -9.40 -12.16 1.51
CA TYR A 23 -9.11 -13.57 1.27
C TYR A 23 -8.15 -14.15 2.32
N SER A 24 -7.99 -13.49 3.48
CA SER A 24 -7.15 -14.02 4.57
C SER A 24 -7.55 -15.44 5.03
N PRO A 25 -8.84 -15.80 5.14
CA PRO A 25 -9.23 -17.17 5.45
C PRO A 25 -8.74 -18.16 4.38
N GLU A 26 -8.90 -17.84 3.10
CA GLU A 26 -8.47 -18.69 1.98
C GLU A 26 -6.94 -18.83 1.94
N ILE A 27 -6.20 -17.76 2.23
CA ILE A 27 -4.72 -17.78 2.35
C ILE A 27 -4.29 -18.73 3.47
N PHE A 28 -4.91 -18.62 4.65
CA PHE A 28 -4.58 -19.47 5.79
C PHE A 28 -5.00 -20.93 5.57
N GLN A 29 -6.12 -21.16 4.90
CA GLN A 29 -6.57 -22.50 4.52
C GLN A 29 -5.55 -23.14 3.57
N GLN A 30 -5.06 -22.39 2.58
CA GLN A 30 -4.05 -22.88 1.66
C GLN A 30 -2.70 -23.13 2.36
N ALA A 31 -2.35 -22.33 3.36
CA ALA A 31 -1.18 -22.55 4.19
C ALA A 31 -1.27 -23.81 5.08
N GLY A 32 -2.45 -24.44 5.18
CA GLY A 32 -2.67 -25.67 5.95
C GLY A 32 -3.39 -25.48 7.28
N VAL A 33 -4.00 -24.31 7.53
CA VAL A 33 -4.83 -24.12 8.74
C VAL A 33 -6.14 -24.88 8.58
N GLU A 34 -6.27 -25.97 9.34
CA GLU A 34 -7.49 -26.77 9.39
C GLU A 34 -8.45 -26.27 10.47
N GLY A 35 -9.75 -26.31 10.15
CA GLY A 35 -10.84 -25.97 11.05
C GLY A 35 -11.29 -24.51 10.96
N ASN A 36 -12.60 -24.31 10.79
CA ASN A 36 -13.22 -23.00 10.67
C ASN A 36 -12.92 -22.09 11.88
N SER A 37 -12.84 -22.67 13.09
CA SER A 37 -12.51 -21.94 14.31
C SER A 37 -11.10 -21.34 14.28
N ASN A 38 -10.12 -22.09 13.76
CA ASN A 38 -8.73 -21.63 13.67
C ASN A 38 -8.54 -20.60 12.56
N LEU A 39 -9.23 -20.78 11.42
CA LEU A 39 -9.27 -19.80 10.33
C LEU A 39 -9.88 -18.47 10.79
N LEU A 40 -10.99 -18.53 11.51
CA LEU A 40 -11.62 -17.35 12.10
C LEU A 40 -10.70 -16.69 13.13
N ALA A 41 -10.06 -17.48 14.02
CA ALA A 41 -9.13 -16.94 15.01
C ALA A 41 -7.94 -16.21 14.35
N ALA A 42 -7.35 -16.79 13.30
CA ALA A 42 -6.26 -16.16 12.55
C ALA A 42 -6.73 -14.87 11.84
N THR A 43 -7.94 -14.88 11.25
CA THR A 43 -8.53 -13.71 10.61
C THR A 43 -8.82 -12.59 11.62
N VAL A 44 -9.35 -12.95 12.79
CA VAL A 44 -9.55 -12.01 13.90
C VAL A 44 -8.22 -11.44 14.37
N ALA A 45 -7.16 -12.25 14.45
CA ALA A 45 -5.83 -11.78 14.80
C ALA A 45 -5.34 -10.70 13.82
N VAL A 46 -5.54 -10.89 12.51
CA VAL A 46 -5.21 -9.87 11.50
C VAL A 46 -5.95 -8.55 11.75
N GLY A 47 -7.24 -8.60 12.07
CA GLY A 47 -8.05 -7.43 12.39
C GLY A 47 -7.61 -6.72 13.68
N VAL A 48 -7.26 -7.48 14.72
CA VAL A 48 -6.71 -6.95 15.97
C VAL A 48 -5.35 -6.29 15.72
N THR A 49 -4.45 -6.95 15.00
CA THR A 49 -3.15 -6.38 14.61
C THR A 49 -3.33 -5.07 13.86
N LYS A 50 -4.24 -5.03 12.87
CA LYS A 50 -4.58 -3.79 12.14
C LYS A 50 -4.95 -2.66 13.11
N THR A 51 -5.86 -2.94 14.04
CA THR A 51 -6.38 -1.95 14.98
C THR A 51 -5.29 -1.42 15.92
N VAL A 52 -4.48 -2.32 16.49
CA VAL A 52 -3.39 -1.96 17.40
C VAL A 52 -2.34 -1.11 16.69
N PHE A 53 -1.95 -1.48 15.47
CA PHE A 53 -0.96 -0.73 14.71
C PHE A 53 -1.47 0.61 14.21
N ILE A 54 -2.77 0.77 13.92
CA ILE A 54 -3.36 2.09 13.65
C ILE A 54 -3.24 2.99 14.88
N LEU A 55 -3.57 2.50 16.07
CA LEU A 55 -3.43 3.30 17.31
C LEU A 55 -1.97 3.71 17.53
N PHE A 56 -1.03 2.80 17.30
CA PHE A 56 0.39 3.10 17.36
C PHE A 56 0.84 4.11 16.30
N ALA A 57 0.31 4.02 15.07
CA ALA A 57 0.63 4.93 13.98
C ALA A 57 0.28 6.39 14.31
N ILE A 58 -0.84 6.62 15.01
CA ILE A 58 -1.27 7.96 15.42
C ILE A 58 -0.20 8.67 16.27
N PHE A 59 0.49 7.95 17.16
CA PHE A 59 1.54 8.56 17.98
C PHE A 59 2.85 8.80 17.21
N ILE A 60 3.09 8.02 16.16
CA ILE A 60 4.34 8.03 15.40
C ILE A 60 4.32 9.06 14.26
N ILE A 61 3.17 9.21 13.60
CA ILE A 61 3.03 10.00 12.37
C ILE A 61 3.46 11.46 12.57
N ASP A 62 3.17 12.02 13.75
CA ASP A 62 3.52 13.39 14.09
C ASP A 62 5.00 13.55 14.44
N LYS A 63 5.67 12.50 14.94
CA LYS A 63 7.08 12.54 15.34
C LYS A 63 8.04 12.31 14.18
N LEU A 64 7.81 11.28 13.36
CA LEU A 64 8.76 10.83 12.34
C LEU A 64 8.61 11.57 11.00
N GLY A 65 7.43 12.09 10.68
CA GLY A 65 7.15 12.70 9.38
C GLY A 65 6.50 11.73 8.40
N ARG A 66 6.09 12.24 7.23
CA ARG A 66 5.21 11.50 6.31
C ARG A 66 6.01 10.64 5.34
N LYS A 67 7.09 11.16 4.73
CA LYS A 67 7.89 10.40 3.75
C LYS A 67 8.65 9.22 4.36
N PRO A 68 9.32 9.33 5.54
CA PRO A 68 10.04 8.20 6.14
C PRO A 68 9.10 7.06 6.55
N LEU A 69 7.90 7.39 7.04
CA LEU A 69 6.90 6.36 7.36
C LEU A 69 6.37 5.66 6.11
N LEU A 70 6.16 6.40 5.01
CA LEU A 70 5.76 5.81 3.75
C LEU A 70 6.79 4.78 3.29
N TYR A 71 8.08 5.12 3.31
CA TYR A 71 9.14 4.15 2.98
C TYR A 71 9.17 2.95 3.90
N LEU A 72 9.16 3.18 5.21
CA LEU A 72 9.21 2.09 6.17
C LEU A 72 8.04 1.12 5.96
N SER A 73 6.83 1.67 5.71
CA SER A 73 5.65 0.85 5.43
C SER A 73 5.77 0.07 4.13
N THR A 74 6.14 0.70 3.02
CA THR A 74 6.14 0.03 1.71
C THR A 74 7.29 -0.97 1.59
N ILE A 75 8.45 -0.69 2.17
CA ILE A 75 9.54 -1.66 2.26
C ILE A 75 9.12 -2.85 3.14
N GLY A 76 8.55 -2.58 4.31
CA GLY A 76 8.05 -3.63 5.22
C GLY A 76 6.98 -4.52 4.55
N MET A 77 6.00 -3.91 3.88
CA MET A 77 5.00 -4.63 3.10
C MET A 77 5.63 -5.48 1.98
N THR A 78 6.60 -4.94 1.25
CA THR A 78 7.29 -5.68 0.18
C THR A 78 7.95 -6.95 0.71
N ILE A 79 8.65 -6.84 1.85
CA ILE A 79 9.31 -7.97 2.52
C ILE A 79 8.27 -8.98 3.02
N CYS A 80 7.19 -8.52 3.66
CA CYS A 80 6.13 -9.40 4.16
C CYS A 80 5.40 -10.14 3.03
N LEU A 81 5.07 -9.46 1.93
CA LEU A 81 4.43 -10.06 0.76
C LEU A 81 5.36 -11.07 0.07
N PHE A 82 6.64 -10.75 -0.05
CA PHE A 82 7.64 -11.68 -0.57
C PHE A 82 7.76 -12.92 0.32
N SER A 83 7.85 -12.73 1.64
CA SER A 83 7.94 -13.82 2.62
C SER A 83 6.68 -14.68 2.62
N LEU A 84 5.50 -14.10 2.41
CA LEU A 84 4.25 -14.84 2.29
C LEU A 84 4.23 -15.71 1.03
N GLY A 85 4.63 -15.14 -0.12
CA GLY A 85 4.79 -15.91 -1.37
C GLY A 85 5.78 -17.06 -1.21
N LEU A 86 6.91 -16.81 -0.55
CA LEU A 86 7.92 -17.83 -0.26
C LEU A 86 7.40 -18.92 0.68
N SER A 87 6.68 -18.53 1.74
CA SER A 87 6.07 -19.46 2.70
C SER A 87 5.09 -20.40 2.02
N LEU A 88 4.19 -19.86 1.20
CA LEU A 88 3.21 -20.64 0.45
C LEU A 88 3.86 -21.55 -0.62
N SER A 89 4.99 -21.13 -1.20
CA SER A 89 5.65 -21.89 -2.26
C SER A 89 6.63 -22.96 -1.76
N LEU A 90 7.35 -22.72 -0.66
CA LEU A 90 8.43 -23.59 -0.17
C LEU A 90 8.06 -24.39 1.08
N LEU A 91 7.27 -23.82 1.99
CA LEU A 91 7.01 -24.44 3.29
C LEU A 91 5.70 -25.25 3.31
N GLY A 92 4.79 -25.00 2.36
CA GLY A 92 3.55 -25.76 2.21
C GLY A 92 2.75 -25.89 3.50
N GLN A 93 2.06 -27.02 3.68
CA GLN A 93 1.21 -27.32 4.86
C GLN A 93 1.98 -27.68 6.15
N GLY A 94 3.26 -27.32 6.26
CA GLY A 94 4.03 -27.53 7.48
C GLY A 94 3.64 -26.55 8.60
N GLN A 95 3.79 -26.95 9.87
CA GLN A 95 3.52 -26.08 11.02
C GLN A 95 4.31 -24.76 10.97
N VAL A 96 5.54 -24.82 10.45
CA VAL A 96 6.39 -23.63 10.23
C VAL A 96 5.82 -22.74 9.10
N GLY A 97 5.28 -23.33 8.03
CA GLY A 97 4.64 -22.61 6.93
C GLY A 97 3.37 -21.88 7.37
N ILE A 98 2.56 -22.50 8.22
CA ILE A 98 1.38 -21.87 8.83
C ILE A 98 1.79 -20.64 9.66
N ALA A 99 2.75 -20.83 10.58
CA ALA A 99 3.20 -19.74 11.46
C ALA A 99 3.81 -18.58 10.68
N MET A 100 4.64 -18.89 9.67
CA MET A 100 5.24 -17.88 8.78
C MET A 100 4.21 -17.13 7.94
N SER A 101 3.17 -17.81 7.47
CA SER A 101 2.10 -17.19 6.66
C SER A 101 1.26 -16.24 7.50
N ILE A 102 0.86 -16.66 8.72
CA ILE A 102 0.15 -15.80 9.67
C ILE A 102 1.01 -14.59 10.04
N PHE A 103 2.28 -14.81 10.39
CA PHE A 103 3.19 -13.72 10.72
C PHE A 103 3.38 -12.74 9.56
N SER A 104 3.51 -13.24 8.33
CA SER A 104 3.70 -12.41 7.13
C SER A 104 2.44 -11.61 6.79
N VAL A 105 1.24 -12.20 6.90
CA VAL A 105 -0.03 -11.47 6.70
C VAL A 105 -0.22 -10.40 7.77
N CYS A 106 -0.02 -10.75 9.05
CA CYS A 106 -0.12 -9.79 10.15
C CYS A 106 0.92 -8.66 10.02
N GLY A 107 2.15 -9.00 9.64
CA GLY A 107 3.22 -8.04 9.38
C GLY A 107 2.88 -7.10 8.23
N ASN A 108 2.38 -7.62 7.10
CA ASN A 108 1.94 -6.80 5.97
C ASN A 108 0.86 -5.79 6.39
N VAL A 109 -0.15 -6.26 7.13
CA VAL A 109 -1.24 -5.40 7.62
C VAL A 109 -0.76 -4.39 8.66
N ALA A 110 0.21 -4.76 9.51
CA ALA A 110 0.84 -3.86 10.47
C ALA A 110 1.61 -2.74 9.76
N PHE A 111 2.52 -3.07 8.84
CA PHE A 111 3.28 -2.08 8.08
C PHE A 111 2.36 -1.17 7.26
N PHE A 112 1.34 -1.74 6.61
CA PHE A 112 0.32 -0.96 5.91
C PHE A 112 -0.36 0.07 6.83
N SER A 113 -0.77 -0.38 8.01
CA SER A 113 -1.48 0.43 9.00
C SER A 113 -0.63 1.55 9.58
N VAL A 114 0.69 1.35 9.68
CA VAL A 114 1.62 2.35 10.20
C VAL A 114 1.85 3.50 9.24
N GLY A 115 1.99 3.23 7.94
CA GLY A 115 2.40 4.26 6.98
C GLY A 115 1.40 4.51 5.87
N ILE A 116 1.45 3.71 4.81
CA ILE A 116 0.72 3.96 3.56
C ILE A 116 -0.80 4.08 3.76
N GLY A 117 -1.39 3.36 4.72
CA GLY A 117 -2.81 3.44 5.04
C GLY A 117 -3.26 4.86 5.40
N PRO A 118 -2.88 5.40 6.58
CA PRO A 118 -3.28 6.76 6.99
C PRO A 118 -2.62 7.86 6.15
N ILE A 119 -1.35 7.70 5.76
CA ILE A 119 -0.60 8.78 5.13
C ILE A 119 -1.09 9.05 3.71
N CYS A 120 -1.53 8.05 2.95
CA CYS A 120 -2.09 8.29 1.62
C CYS A 120 -3.27 9.27 1.66
N TRP A 121 -4.17 9.11 2.63
CA TRP A 121 -5.32 10.01 2.79
C TRP A 121 -4.89 11.42 3.19
N VAL A 122 -3.95 11.55 4.12
CA VAL A 122 -3.42 12.84 4.56
C VAL A 122 -2.72 13.57 3.42
N VAL A 123 -1.75 12.91 2.75
CA VAL A 123 -0.98 13.47 1.64
C VAL A 123 -1.88 13.85 0.47
N THR A 124 -2.91 13.05 0.17
CA THR A 124 -3.91 13.41 -0.85
C THR A 124 -4.53 14.77 -0.53
N THR A 125 -4.93 15.02 0.72
CA THR A 125 -5.52 16.32 1.09
C THR A 125 -4.50 17.46 1.15
N GLU A 126 -3.25 17.20 1.51
CA GLU A 126 -2.19 18.21 1.59
C GLU A 126 -1.74 18.71 0.21
N ILE A 127 -1.73 17.85 -0.82
CA ILE A 127 -1.29 18.19 -2.17
C ILE A 127 -2.31 19.08 -2.90
N PHE A 128 -3.60 18.96 -2.62
CA PHE A 128 -4.63 19.70 -3.35
C PHE A 128 -4.93 21.08 -2.73
N PRO A 129 -5.15 22.12 -3.57
CA PRO A 129 -5.51 23.44 -3.10
C PRO A 129 -6.86 23.42 -2.38
N LEU A 130 -7.02 24.29 -1.37
CA LEU A 130 -8.20 24.34 -0.49
C LEU A 130 -9.54 24.32 -1.24
N ARG A 131 -9.61 24.99 -2.40
CA ARG A 131 -10.83 25.09 -3.22
C ARG A 131 -11.24 23.76 -3.87
N LEU A 132 -10.29 22.89 -4.22
CA LEU A 132 -10.54 21.64 -4.93
C LEU A 132 -10.33 20.39 -4.05
N ARG A 133 -9.91 20.57 -2.80
CA ARG A 133 -9.57 19.48 -1.87
C ARG A 133 -10.70 18.48 -1.70
N ALA A 134 -11.94 18.95 -1.53
CA ALA A 134 -13.10 18.07 -1.37
C ALA A 134 -13.37 17.23 -2.65
N GLN A 135 -13.30 17.85 -3.82
CA GLN A 135 -13.51 17.17 -5.10
C GLN A 135 -12.39 16.17 -5.39
N ALA A 136 -11.14 16.54 -5.13
CA ALA A 136 -9.99 15.68 -5.35
C ALA A 136 -9.94 14.52 -4.36
N ALA A 137 -10.33 14.73 -3.10
CA ALA A 137 -10.50 13.65 -2.12
C ALA A 137 -11.61 12.68 -2.53
N ALA A 138 -12.75 13.19 -3.02
CA ALA A 138 -13.84 12.35 -3.51
C ALA A 138 -13.42 11.53 -4.74
N LEU A 139 -12.80 12.16 -5.74
CA LEU A 139 -12.30 11.47 -6.92
C LEU A 139 -11.20 10.45 -6.56
N GLY A 140 -10.34 10.79 -5.60
CA GLY A 140 -9.28 9.92 -5.09
C GLY A 140 -9.87 8.70 -4.39
N ALA A 141 -10.93 8.88 -3.61
CA ALA A 141 -11.67 7.80 -2.97
C ALA A 141 -12.36 6.89 -4.00
N VAL A 142 -13.02 7.46 -5.02
CA VAL A 142 -13.63 6.67 -6.10
C VAL A 142 -12.57 5.81 -6.79
N ARG A 143 -11.45 6.44 -7.19
CA ARG A 143 -10.34 5.73 -7.82
C ARG A 143 -9.76 4.64 -6.92
N ASN A 144 -9.56 4.93 -5.63
CA ASN A 144 -9.10 3.96 -4.65
C ASN A 144 -10.07 2.76 -4.56
N ARG A 145 -11.37 3.02 -4.50
CA ARG A 145 -12.40 1.96 -4.41
C ARG A 145 -12.52 1.14 -5.69
N VAL A 146 -12.43 1.78 -6.86
CA VAL A 146 -12.42 1.07 -8.15
C VAL A 146 -11.19 0.17 -8.25
N CYS A 147 -10.00 0.66 -7.93
CA CYS A 147 -8.78 -0.15 -7.94
C CYS A 147 -8.85 -1.31 -6.96
N SER A 148 -9.34 -1.06 -5.73
CA SER A 148 -9.59 -2.10 -4.73
C SER A 148 -10.54 -3.19 -5.24
N GLY A 149 -11.68 -2.80 -5.80
CA GLY A 149 -12.67 -3.72 -6.36
C GLY A 149 -12.10 -4.55 -7.50
N LEU A 150 -11.37 -3.93 -8.42
CA LEU A 150 -10.73 -4.63 -9.54
C LEU A 150 -9.70 -5.65 -9.05
N VAL A 151 -8.85 -5.29 -8.09
CA VAL A 151 -7.86 -6.21 -7.51
C VAL A 151 -8.55 -7.34 -6.75
N ALA A 152 -9.57 -7.05 -5.95
CA ALA A 152 -10.30 -8.05 -5.18
C ALA A 152 -11.08 -9.03 -6.08
N MET A 153 -11.70 -8.56 -7.16
CA MET A 153 -12.42 -9.41 -8.12
C MET A 153 -11.47 -10.28 -8.96
N SER A 154 -10.34 -9.72 -9.38
CA SER A 154 -9.37 -10.45 -10.20
C SER A 154 -8.52 -11.43 -9.38
N PHE A 155 -8.32 -11.19 -8.07
CA PHE A 155 -7.44 -11.98 -7.20
C PHE A 155 -7.68 -13.49 -7.33
N LEU A 156 -8.90 -13.96 -7.07
CA LEU A 156 -9.18 -15.41 -7.07
C LEU A 156 -8.99 -16.01 -8.48
N SER A 157 -9.42 -15.29 -9.52
CA SER A 157 -9.24 -15.73 -10.92
C SER A 157 -7.77 -15.89 -11.29
N VAL A 158 -6.92 -14.93 -10.92
CA VAL A 158 -5.48 -14.99 -11.20
C VAL A 158 -4.81 -16.07 -10.35
N SER A 159 -5.20 -16.18 -9.07
CA SER A 159 -4.69 -17.21 -8.16
C SER A 159 -4.97 -18.63 -8.64
N CYS A 160 -6.11 -18.88 -9.30
CA CYS A 160 -6.38 -20.18 -9.92
C CYS A 160 -5.47 -20.49 -11.12
N THR A 161 -5.00 -19.46 -11.84
CA THR A 161 -4.15 -19.66 -13.04
C THR A 161 -2.66 -19.79 -12.74
N ILE A 162 -2.15 -19.04 -11.76
CA ILE A 162 -0.69 -18.94 -11.48
C ILE A 162 -0.30 -19.56 -10.13
N SER A 163 -1.28 -19.83 -9.25
CA SER A 163 -1.16 -20.06 -7.79
C SER A 163 -1.18 -18.78 -6.95
N MET A 164 -1.69 -18.90 -5.73
CA MET A 164 -1.71 -17.82 -4.72
C MET A 164 -0.30 -17.30 -4.42
N ALA A 165 0.70 -18.18 -4.31
CA ALA A 165 2.09 -17.79 -4.09
C ALA A 165 2.59 -16.86 -5.23
N GLY A 166 2.26 -17.19 -6.48
CA GLY A 166 2.54 -16.35 -7.65
C GLY A 166 1.91 -14.97 -7.57
N VAL A 167 0.66 -14.87 -7.10
CA VAL A 167 -0.03 -13.58 -6.93
C VAL A 167 0.63 -12.72 -5.86
N PHE A 168 1.08 -13.30 -4.73
CA PHE A 168 1.81 -12.55 -3.71
C PHE A 168 3.20 -12.08 -4.17
N PHE A 169 3.87 -12.83 -5.04
CA PHE A 169 5.10 -12.34 -5.68
C PHE A 169 4.83 -11.15 -6.61
N ILE A 170 3.72 -11.18 -7.37
CA ILE A 170 3.29 -10.03 -8.18
C ILE A 170 3.00 -8.82 -7.29
N PHE A 171 2.26 -8.99 -6.19
CA PHE A 171 1.99 -7.91 -5.24
C PHE A 171 3.27 -7.37 -4.59
N SER A 172 4.23 -8.24 -4.26
CA SER A 172 5.55 -7.81 -3.76
C SER A 172 6.31 -7.00 -4.80
N ALA A 173 6.34 -7.43 -6.07
CA ALA A 173 6.99 -6.69 -7.14
C ALA A 173 6.34 -5.32 -7.39
N VAL A 174 5.00 -5.27 -7.39
CA VAL A 174 4.27 -3.99 -7.48
C VAL A 174 4.55 -3.11 -6.27
N SER A 175 4.63 -3.68 -5.07
CA SER A 175 4.99 -2.94 -3.86
C SER A 175 6.40 -2.37 -3.93
N ALA A 176 7.36 -3.10 -4.51
CA ALA A 176 8.71 -2.57 -4.77
C ALA A 176 8.69 -1.42 -5.79
N LEU A 177 7.87 -1.50 -6.84
CA LEU A 177 7.65 -0.37 -7.76
C LEU A 177 7.00 0.83 -7.07
N ALA A 178 6.10 0.59 -6.11
CA ALA A 178 5.51 1.65 -5.30
C ALA A 178 6.57 2.37 -4.44
N VAL A 179 7.59 1.67 -3.94
CA VAL A 179 8.73 2.29 -3.25
C VAL A 179 9.47 3.25 -4.18
N LEU A 180 9.74 2.84 -5.43
CA LEU A 180 10.39 3.69 -6.42
C LEU A 180 9.53 4.93 -6.75
N PHE A 181 8.21 4.75 -6.91
CA PHE A 181 7.28 5.85 -7.13
C PHE A 181 7.25 6.84 -5.97
N ILE A 182 7.26 6.35 -4.72
CA ILE A 182 7.32 7.20 -3.53
C ILE A 182 8.65 7.96 -3.48
N TYR A 183 9.73 7.35 -3.95
CA TYR A 183 11.03 8.01 -4.00
C TYR A 183 11.06 9.21 -4.93
N THR A 184 10.57 9.02 -6.15
CA THR A 184 10.68 10.01 -7.23
C THR A 184 9.58 11.07 -7.17
N LEU A 185 8.32 10.70 -6.88
CA LEU A 185 7.18 11.62 -7.03
C LEU A 185 6.59 12.17 -5.73
N VAL A 186 6.90 11.61 -4.56
CA VAL A 186 6.31 12.07 -3.28
C VAL A 186 7.26 13.07 -2.60
N PRO A 187 6.91 14.37 -2.53
CA PRO A 187 7.68 15.35 -1.77
C PRO A 187 7.54 15.13 -0.25
N GLU A 188 8.51 15.59 0.53
CA GLU A 188 8.33 15.65 1.99
C GLU A 188 7.36 16.78 2.35
N THR A 189 6.27 16.43 3.04
CA THR A 189 5.22 17.40 3.45
C THR A 189 5.39 17.87 4.90
N LYS A 190 6.28 17.25 5.69
CA LYS A 190 6.47 17.63 7.11
C LYS A 190 7.03 19.06 7.23
N GLY A 191 6.30 19.91 7.96
CA GLY A 191 6.77 21.23 8.40
C GLY A 191 6.75 22.32 7.33
N LYS A 192 6.12 22.07 6.18
CA LYS A 192 5.94 23.07 5.10
C LYS A 192 4.52 23.61 5.11
N SER A 193 4.37 24.90 4.83
CA SER A 193 3.04 25.49 4.60
C SER A 193 2.46 24.95 3.28
N LEU A 194 1.13 24.96 3.16
CA LEU A 194 0.44 24.56 1.92
C LEU A 194 0.89 25.40 0.71
N GLU A 195 1.35 26.63 0.95
CA GLU A 195 1.86 27.55 -0.07
C GLU A 195 3.26 27.14 -0.55
N GLN A 196 4.14 26.74 0.36
CA GLN A 196 5.50 26.26 0.02
C GLN A 196 5.49 24.96 -0.78
N ILE A 197 4.52 24.07 -0.52
CA ILE A 197 4.33 22.84 -1.31
C ILE A 197 3.84 23.18 -2.72
N LYS A 198 3.07 24.25 -2.86
CA LYS A 198 2.59 24.80 -4.12
C LYS A 198 3.73 25.39 -4.96
N ASP A 199 4.52 26.29 -4.39
CA ASP A 199 5.68 26.90 -5.08
C ASP A 199 6.71 25.87 -5.53
N GLN A 200 6.96 24.84 -4.71
CA GLN A 200 7.91 23.78 -5.08
C GLN A 200 7.40 22.93 -6.26
N HIS A 201 6.08 22.75 -6.40
CA HIS A 201 5.50 22.04 -7.54
C HIS A 201 5.36 22.92 -8.78
N GLU A 202 5.01 24.20 -8.61
CA GLU A 202 4.94 25.17 -9.71
C GLU A 202 6.34 25.41 -10.30
N GLY A 203 7.40 25.44 -9.48
CA GLY A 203 8.80 25.49 -9.97
C GLY A 203 9.24 24.24 -10.74
N SER A 204 8.84 23.03 -10.31
CA SER A 204 9.19 21.79 -11.01
C SER A 204 8.38 21.55 -12.30
N GLU A 205 7.14 22.04 -12.39
CA GLU A 205 6.36 22.01 -13.65
C GLU A 205 6.92 23.00 -14.68
N VAL A 206 7.47 24.14 -14.26
CA VAL A 206 8.14 25.11 -15.14
C VAL A 206 9.48 24.56 -15.66
N GLU A 207 10.32 23.95 -14.81
CA GLU A 207 11.58 23.35 -15.26
C GLU A 207 11.37 22.15 -16.22
N MET A 208 10.35 21.31 -16.00
CA MET A 208 10.04 20.21 -16.93
C MET A 208 9.50 20.72 -18.28
N GLY A 209 8.67 21.76 -18.26
CA GLY A 209 8.17 22.39 -19.48
C GLY A 209 9.28 22.99 -20.35
N ASP A 210 10.28 23.62 -19.71
CA ASP A 210 11.44 24.16 -20.42
C ASP A 210 12.34 23.05 -21.00
N VAL A 211 12.49 21.92 -20.30
CA VAL A 211 13.25 20.76 -20.81
C VAL A 211 12.53 20.10 -22.00
N GLU A 212 11.21 19.93 -21.95
CA GLU A 212 10.44 19.39 -23.08
C GLU A 212 10.46 20.34 -24.29
N HIS A 213 10.42 21.65 -24.07
CA HIS A 213 10.53 22.64 -25.14
C HIS A 213 11.92 22.67 -25.81
N LEU A 214 12.97 22.32 -25.07
CA LEU A 214 14.33 22.20 -25.59
C LEU A 214 14.56 20.87 -26.34
N VAL A 215 13.95 19.77 -25.88
CA VAL A 215 14.03 18.46 -26.53
C VAL A 215 13.21 18.40 -27.82
N GLN A 216 12.06 19.08 -27.91
CA GLN A 216 11.29 19.17 -29.16
C GLN A 216 11.92 20.07 -30.25
N LYS A 217 13.02 20.77 -29.92
CA LYS A 217 13.73 21.67 -30.84
C LYS A 217 15.01 21.08 -31.44
N GLN A 218 15.33 19.81 -31.18
CA GLN A 218 16.38 19.04 -31.84
C GLN A 218 15.80 17.99 -32.78
#